data_AF-A0A401GDF8-F1
#
_entry.id   AF-A0A401GDF8-F1
#
_cell.length_a   1.000
_cell.length_b   1.000
_cell.length_c   1.000
_cell.angle_alpha   90.00
_cell.angle_beta   90.00
_cell.angle_gamma   90.00
#
_symmetry.space_group_name_H-M   'P 1'
#
loop_
_entity.id
_entity.type
_entity.pdbx_description
1 polymer ?
#
loop_
_entity_poly.entity_id
_entity_poly.type
_entity_poly.pdbx_seq_one_letter_code
_entity_poly.pdbx_strand_id
1 'polypeptide(L)'
;MAPTGTVEEAENVVEPMFTNNVLHIDLVCDVIFSCCNPISLLRVALTCRQARAAISSYMHYAFNINRHLMRFFPDPCAFRSLQARTGTIISGSMALQFFDRSFYPSSDLDLYTHMCHRREVGEWLIKSGYKFAPTRRQQPTFEQSIDDLGLRASNVYGLPGVCCIFDFTKRIAGRQELKVQLIVALHNPIEVILGFHSTCVMNAISFEKAYCLFPRATLEERHSLISSTQAGASRWRAQGIAKYRKRGWRMHYKLPISEDQRNRLFGCGWRWIDDEKSWVIPLDTTGIEPPPSANLSSLPMQHDPISLSNWKILYNKGSGAIMLFTSMKDELLRYEYMLTDRDLQLYINQVLSMKKREEQCKKQLLLDSEDSTLCDEQMAELVQVWMLAQREEVASSGPPAAGVYSNHLPRLGLPTVQCSIA
;
A
#
# COMPACT_ATOMS: atom_id res chain seq x y z
N MET A 1 -61.86 31.74 -41.98
CA MET A 1 -60.98 30.55 -41.91
C MET A 1 -59.58 31.03 -42.28
N ALA A 2 -58.53 30.96 -41.50
CA ALA A 2 -58.27 30.54 -40.12
C ALA A 2 -57.01 31.32 -39.67
N PRO A 3 -56.80 31.61 -38.38
CA PRO A 3 -55.54 32.20 -37.93
C PRO A 3 -54.49 31.09 -37.79
N THR A 4 -53.33 31.30 -38.39
CA THR A 4 -52.13 30.48 -38.20
C THR A 4 -51.59 30.73 -36.80
N GLY A 5 -52.03 29.92 -35.83
CA GLY A 5 -51.42 29.84 -34.51
C GLY A 5 -50.11 29.07 -34.60
N THR A 6 -49.00 29.77 -34.42
CA THR A 6 -47.71 29.17 -34.05
C THR A 6 -47.87 28.62 -32.64
N VAL A 7 -47.95 27.30 -32.52
CA VAL A 7 -47.78 26.61 -31.25
C VAL A 7 -46.30 26.69 -30.92
N GLU A 8 -45.91 27.64 -30.06
CA GLU A 8 -44.67 27.52 -29.31
C GLU A 8 -44.81 26.30 -28.41
N GLU A 9 -44.20 25.19 -28.84
CA GLU A 9 -43.89 24.08 -27.94
C GLU A 9 -42.88 24.61 -26.91
N ALA A 10 -43.39 25.05 -25.76
CA ALA A 10 -42.57 25.21 -24.58
C ALA A 10 -41.97 23.84 -24.26
N GLU A 11 -40.69 23.65 -24.61
CA GLU A 11 -39.89 22.55 -24.08
C GLU A 11 -39.97 22.64 -22.55
N ASN A 12 -40.79 21.77 -21.95
CA ASN A 12 -40.75 21.53 -20.51
C ASN A 12 -39.36 20.97 -20.19
N VAL A 13 -38.43 21.86 -19.84
CA VAL A 13 -37.16 21.48 -19.24
C VAL A 13 -37.51 20.83 -17.91
N VAL A 14 -37.62 19.50 -17.91
CA VAL A 14 -37.78 18.72 -16.69
C VAL A 14 -36.51 18.95 -15.90
N GLU A 15 -36.59 19.81 -14.89
CA GLU A 15 -35.47 20.06 -14.01
C GLU A 15 -35.01 18.73 -13.39
N PRO A 16 -33.70 18.43 -13.42
CA PRO A 16 -33.22 17.18 -12.90
C PRO A 16 -33.46 17.12 -11.38
N MET A 17 -34.50 16.39 -10.99
CA MET A 17 -34.96 16.22 -9.60
C MET A 17 -33.81 15.80 -8.67
N PHE A 18 -32.92 14.94 -9.14
CA PHE A 18 -31.79 14.44 -8.35
C PHE A 18 -30.76 15.54 -8.03
N THR A 19 -30.38 16.37 -9.00
CA THR A 19 -29.41 17.45 -8.76
C THR A 19 -30.02 18.56 -7.93
N ASN A 20 -31.27 18.96 -8.22
CA ASN A 20 -31.86 20.13 -7.58
C ASN A 20 -32.40 19.84 -6.17
N ASN A 21 -32.88 18.62 -5.92
CA ASN A 21 -33.59 18.30 -4.67
C ASN A 21 -32.84 17.30 -3.76
N VAL A 22 -31.85 16.55 -4.26
CA VAL A 22 -31.22 15.45 -3.51
C VAL A 22 -29.75 15.72 -3.21
N LEU A 23 -28.96 16.10 -4.23
CA LEU A 23 -27.49 16.21 -4.10
C LEU A 23 -26.98 17.28 -3.13
N HIS A 24 -27.85 18.17 -2.63
CA HIS A 24 -27.53 19.17 -1.63
C HIS A 24 -27.85 18.74 -0.19
N ILE A 25 -28.46 17.57 0.01
CA ILE A 25 -28.88 17.07 1.31
C ILE A 25 -27.92 15.95 1.73
N ASP A 26 -26.87 16.31 2.47
CA ASP A 26 -25.82 15.37 2.89
C ASP A 26 -26.37 14.10 3.54
N LEU A 27 -27.36 14.21 4.43
CA LEU A 27 -27.97 13.06 5.11
C LEU A 27 -28.61 12.06 4.14
N VAL A 28 -29.24 12.53 3.06
CA VAL A 28 -29.87 11.68 2.05
C VAL A 28 -28.80 11.07 1.15
N CYS A 29 -27.83 11.89 0.73
CA CYS A 29 -26.69 11.45 -0.06
C CYS A 29 -25.89 10.35 0.65
N ASP A 30 -25.60 10.51 1.94
CA ASP A 30 -24.86 9.53 2.75
C ASP A 30 -25.52 8.16 2.73
N VAL A 31 -26.85 8.11 2.91
CA VAL A 31 -27.62 6.86 2.86
C VAL A 31 -27.54 6.23 1.48
N ILE A 32 -27.82 7.00 0.42
CA ILE A 32 -27.79 6.50 -0.97
C ILE A 32 -26.39 5.98 -1.33
N PHE A 33 -25.36 6.78 -1.08
CA PHE A 33 -23.98 6.47 -1.42
C PHE A 33 -23.40 5.33 -0.57
N SER A 34 -23.91 5.10 0.64
CA SER A 34 -23.57 3.91 1.43
C SER A 34 -23.99 2.60 0.77
N CYS A 35 -25.05 2.62 -0.06
CA CYS A 35 -25.52 1.45 -0.80
C CYS A 35 -24.78 1.23 -2.12
N CYS A 36 -24.09 2.24 -2.65
CA CYS A 36 -23.35 2.16 -3.92
C CYS A 36 -21.98 1.52 -3.71
N ASN A 37 -21.50 0.65 -4.60
CA ASN A 37 -20.09 0.23 -4.58
C ASN A 37 -19.15 1.38 -5.05
N PRO A 38 -17.82 1.31 -4.81
CA PRO A 38 -16.91 2.38 -5.20
C PRO A 38 -16.97 2.81 -6.67
N ILE A 39 -17.17 1.87 -7.60
CA ILE A 39 -17.25 2.17 -9.03
C ILE A 39 -18.55 2.90 -9.36
N SER A 40 -19.67 2.54 -8.73
CA SER A 40 -20.93 3.30 -8.86
C SER A 40 -20.75 4.74 -8.39
N LEU A 41 -20.06 4.97 -7.26
CA LEU A 41 -19.77 6.33 -6.76
C LEU A 41 -18.95 7.13 -7.79
N LEU A 42 -17.90 6.53 -8.35
CA LEU A 42 -17.07 7.17 -9.37
C LEU A 42 -17.86 7.47 -10.66
N ARG A 43 -18.71 6.55 -11.11
CA ARG A 43 -19.58 6.77 -12.28
C ARG A 43 -20.55 7.93 -12.03
N VAL A 44 -21.13 8.02 -10.83
CA VAL A 44 -21.99 9.15 -10.45
C VAL A 44 -21.20 10.47 -10.41
N ALA A 45 -19.97 10.47 -9.89
CA ALA A 45 -19.10 11.66 -9.89
C ALA A 45 -18.69 12.15 -11.29
N LEU A 46 -18.85 11.31 -12.32
CA LEU A 46 -18.59 11.67 -13.71
C LEU A 46 -19.80 12.28 -14.43
N THR A 47 -21.02 12.20 -13.86
CA THR A 47 -22.22 12.71 -14.55
C THR A 47 -22.32 14.23 -14.53
N CYS A 48 -22.01 14.87 -13.41
CA CYS A 48 -22.02 16.33 -13.29
C CYS A 48 -21.11 16.85 -12.17
N ARG A 49 -20.82 18.16 -12.19
CA ARG A 49 -19.95 18.82 -11.20
C ARG A 49 -20.49 18.74 -9.77
N GLN A 50 -21.80 18.84 -9.62
CA GLN A 50 -22.45 18.77 -8.31
C GLN A 50 -22.38 17.35 -7.74
N ALA A 51 -22.65 16.33 -8.54
CA ALA A 51 -22.47 14.93 -8.13
C ALA A 51 -21.01 14.64 -7.77
N ARG A 52 -20.05 15.19 -8.52
CA ARG A 52 -18.64 15.11 -8.17
C ARG A 52 -18.33 15.71 -6.80
N ALA A 53 -18.85 16.90 -6.50
CA ALA A 53 -18.65 17.53 -5.20
C ALA A 53 -19.27 16.72 -4.06
N ALA A 54 -20.52 16.26 -4.23
CA ALA A 54 -21.22 15.44 -3.25
C ALA A 54 -20.49 14.10 -2.99
N ILE A 55 -20.06 13.41 -4.05
CA ILE A 55 -19.29 12.16 -3.93
C ILE A 55 -17.92 12.43 -3.29
N SER A 56 -17.24 13.52 -3.63
CA SER A 56 -15.96 13.88 -3.01
C SER A 56 -16.10 14.08 -1.49
N SER A 57 -17.14 14.80 -1.06
CA SER A 57 -17.47 14.99 0.36
C SER A 57 -17.76 13.65 1.03
N TYR A 58 -18.63 12.83 0.42
CA TYR A 58 -18.97 11.50 0.91
C TYR A 58 -17.74 10.59 1.04
N MET A 59 -16.86 10.56 0.03
CA MET A 59 -15.66 9.73 0.06
C MET A 59 -14.71 10.15 1.17
N HIS A 60 -14.56 11.46 1.42
CA HIS A 60 -13.74 11.95 2.52
C HIS A 60 -14.25 11.46 3.89
N TYR A 61 -15.57 11.45 4.09
CA TYR A 61 -16.18 10.93 5.30
C TYR A 61 -16.15 9.38 5.39
N ALA A 62 -16.49 8.70 4.30
CA ALA A 62 -16.63 7.25 4.25
C ALA A 62 -15.28 6.52 4.36
N PHE A 63 -14.21 7.12 3.86
CA PHE A 63 -12.84 6.58 3.90
C PHE A 63 -11.96 7.31 4.93
N ASN A 64 -12.56 7.74 6.05
CA ASN A 64 -11.82 8.31 7.17
C ASN A 64 -11.19 7.20 8.03
N ILE A 65 -9.88 6.98 7.85
CA ILE A 65 -9.13 5.95 8.58
C ILE A 65 -9.14 6.16 10.11
N ASN A 66 -9.16 7.41 10.58
CA ASN A 66 -9.17 7.71 12.03
C ASN A 66 -10.43 7.13 12.68
N ARG A 67 -11.58 7.14 11.99
CA ARG A 67 -12.82 6.52 12.46
C ARG A 67 -12.68 5.01 12.68
N HIS A 68 -11.97 4.32 11.80
CA HIS A 68 -11.70 2.89 11.95
C HIS A 68 -10.74 2.63 13.13
N LEU A 69 -9.71 3.47 13.27
CA LEU A 69 -8.68 3.34 14.30
C LEU A 69 -9.15 3.71 15.71
N MET A 70 -10.14 4.59 15.87
CA MET A 70 -10.73 4.96 17.17
C MET A 70 -11.22 3.76 17.99
N ARG A 71 -11.52 2.63 17.32
CA ARG A 71 -11.85 1.37 18.00
C ARG A 71 -10.69 0.82 18.83
N PHE A 72 -9.46 0.98 18.34
CA PHE A 72 -8.25 0.39 18.91
C PHE A 72 -7.45 1.41 19.73
N PHE A 73 -7.39 2.66 19.25
CA PHE A 73 -6.57 3.71 19.82
C PHE A 73 -7.43 4.95 20.12
N PRO A 74 -7.42 5.46 21.37
CA PRO A 74 -8.12 6.70 21.70
C PRO A 74 -7.64 7.91 20.88
N ASP A 75 -6.36 7.90 20.50
CA ASP A 75 -5.75 8.89 19.62
C ASP A 75 -5.25 8.20 18.33
N PRO A 76 -6.07 8.19 17.26
CA PRO A 76 -5.65 7.68 15.95
C PRO A 76 -4.49 8.46 15.32
N CYS A 77 -4.38 9.76 15.56
CA CYS A 77 -3.32 10.58 14.97
C CYS A 77 -1.95 10.25 15.59
N ALA A 78 -1.89 9.98 16.89
CA ALA A 78 -0.68 9.47 17.52
C ALA A 78 -0.24 8.11 16.95
N PHE A 79 -1.20 7.22 16.67
CA PHE A 79 -0.87 5.95 16.00
C PHE A 79 -0.38 6.17 14.56
N ARG A 80 -1.03 7.04 13.78
CA ARG A 80 -0.59 7.30 12.40
C ARG A 80 0.74 8.07 12.35
N SER A 81 1.08 8.84 13.38
CA SER A 81 2.42 9.42 13.55
C SER A 81 3.47 8.34 13.81
N LEU A 82 3.14 7.29 14.58
CA LEU A 82 3.98 6.08 14.68
C LEU A 82 4.11 5.39 13.31
N GLN A 83 3.04 5.27 12.53
CA GLN A 83 3.11 4.74 11.16
C GLN A 83 4.10 5.55 10.31
N ALA A 84 4.00 6.89 10.31
CA ALA A 84 4.88 7.78 9.56
C ALA A 84 6.35 7.61 9.97
N ARG A 85 6.63 7.48 11.27
CA ARG A 85 7.99 7.33 11.80
C ARG A 85 8.61 5.96 11.51
N THR A 86 7.81 4.91 11.42
CA THR A 86 8.28 3.51 11.38
C THR A 86 8.03 2.81 10.04
N GLY A 87 7.25 3.40 9.13
CA GLY A 87 6.77 2.69 7.93
C GLY A 87 5.87 1.48 8.29
N THR A 88 5.24 1.50 9.46
CA THR A 88 4.29 0.44 9.87
C THR A 88 2.98 0.63 9.12
N ILE A 89 2.49 -0.43 8.51
CA ILE A 89 1.25 -0.41 7.71
C ILE A 89 0.19 -1.35 8.28
N ILE A 90 -1.07 -1.03 8.01
CA ILE A 90 -2.21 -1.90 8.31
C ILE A 90 -2.52 -2.73 7.07
N SER A 91 -2.85 -4.01 7.26
CA SER A 91 -3.33 -4.86 6.17
C SER A 91 -4.38 -5.86 6.66
N GLY A 92 -4.54 -6.99 5.96
CA GLY A 92 -5.43 -8.06 6.33
C GLY A 92 -6.91 -7.65 6.30
N SER A 93 -7.69 -8.12 7.26
CA SER A 93 -9.14 -7.87 7.26
C SER A 93 -9.51 -6.43 7.58
N MET A 94 -8.66 -5.66 8.27
CA MET A 94 -8.95 -4.25 8.56
C MET A 94 -8.83 -3.38 7.31
N ALA A 95 -7.77 -3.58 6.51
CA ALA A 95 -7.64 -2.87 5.25
C ALA A 95 -8.78 -3.23 4.27
N LEU A 96 -9.18 -4.51 4.20
CA LEU A 96 -10.34 -4.89 3.40
C LEU A 96 -11.64 -4.23 3.88
N GLN A 97 -11.92 -4.21 5.19
CA GLN A 97 -13.10 -3.52 5.75
C GLN A 97 -13.15 -2.04 5.41
N PHE A 98 -11.99 -1.36 5.42
CA PHE A 98 -11.88 0.05 5.04
C PHE A 98 -12.34 0.28 3.60
N PHE A 99 -11.79 -0.48 2.64
CA PHE A 99 -12.17 -0.35 1.23
C PHE A 99 -13.59 -0.82 0.92
N ASP A 100 -14.00 -1.91 1.57
CA ASP A 100 -15.31 -2.52 1.39
C ASP A 100 -16.43 -1.77 2.12
N ARG A 101 -16.07 -0.82 3.01
CA ARG A 101 -16.97 -0.14 3.96
C ARG A 101 -17.84 -1.14 4.73
N SER A 102 -17.24 -2.26 5.13
CA SER A 102 -17.88 -3.31 5.91
C SER A 102 -17.33 -3.36 7.34
N PHE A 103 -18.06 -4.03 8.23
CA PHE A 103 -17.69 -4.16 9.64
C PHE A 103 -17.75 -5.61 10.11
N TYR A 104 -16.65 -6.06 10.71
CA TYR A 104 -16.50 -7.38 11.31
C TYR A 104 -16.21 -7.19 12.81
N PRO A 105 -17.20 -7.39 13.69
CA PRO A 105 -17.07 -7.13 15.12
C PRO A 105 -15.90 -7.87 15.78
N SER A 106 -15.59 -9.09 15.32
CA SER A 106 -14.49 -9.90 15.86
C SER A 106 -13.16 -9.75 15.11
N SER A 107 -13.00 -8.73 14.24
CA SER A 107 -11.74 -8.53 13.53
C SER A 107 -10.66 -7.94 14.44
N ASP A 108 -9.49 -8.57 14.39
CA ASP A 108 -8.23 -8.05 14.92
C ASP A 108 -7.72 -6.90 14.04
N LEU A 109 -6.75 -6.13 14.57
CA LEU A 109 -5.95 -5.16 13.82
C LEU A 109 -4.57 -5.76 13.53
N ASP A 110 -4.26 -5.95 12.24
CA ASP A 110 -3.00 -6.52 11.78
C ASP A 110 -2.04 -5.41 11.36
N LEU A 111 -0.93 -5.26 12.09
CA LEU A 111 0.13 -4.29 11.82
C LEU A 111 1.34 -4.99 11.24
N TYR A 112 1.88 -4.46 10.15
CA TYR A 112 3.07 -5.00 9.48
C TYR A 112 4.19 -3.98 9.58
N THR A 113 5.27 -4.33 10.25
CA THR A 113 6.40 -3.43 10.54
C THR A 113 7.69 -3.95 9.94
N HIS A 114 8.59 -3.05 9.59
CA HIS A 114 9.98 -3.39 9.32
C HIS A 114 10.66 -3.94 10.58
N MET A 115 11.60 -4.87 10.39
CA MET A 115 12.35 -5.52 11.46
C MET A 115 13.06 -4.53 12.38
N CYS A 116 13.59 -3.42 11.86
CA CYS A 116 14.27 -2.38 12.65
C CYS A 116 13.35 -1.66 13.64
N HIS A 117 12.05 -1.56 13.37
CA HIS A 117 11.09 -0.81 14.20
C HIS A 117 10.23 -1.67 15.13
N ARG A 118 10.43 -2.99 15.12
CA ARG A 118 9.63 -3.96 15.89
C ARG A 118 9.54 -3.63 17.39
N ARG A 119 10.64 -3.16 18.00
CA ARG A 119 10.70 -2.84 19.43
C ARG A 119 9.83 -1.62 19.72
N GLU A 120 10.08 -0.53 18.99
CA GLU A 120 9.36 0.74 19.14
C GLU A 120 7.84 0.57 18.99
N VAL A 121 7.40 -0.16 17.97
CA VAL A 121 5.96 -0.37 17.72
C VAL A 121 5.33 -1.18 18.85
N GLY A 122 5.98 -2.24 19.32
CA GLY A 122 5.46 -3.05 20.42
C GLY A 122 5.43 -2.31 21.76
N GLU A 123 6.46 -1.52 22.07
CA GLU A 123 6.49 -0.64 23.24
C GLU A 123 5.37 0.40 23.19
N TRP A 124 5.12 0.99 22.00
CA TRP A 124 4.02 1.92 21.81
C TRP A 124 2.65 1.26 22.07
N LEU A 125 2.45 0.00 21.65
CA LEU A 125 1.23 -0.74 21.94
C LEU A 125 1.06 -0.96 23.45
N ILE A 126 2.14 -1.32 24.15
CA ILE A 126 2.14 -1.49 25.62
C ILE A 126 1.79 -0.16 26.30
N LYS A 127 2.42 0.94 25.89
CA LYS A 127 2.13 2.29 26.39
C LYS A 127 0.69 2.73 26.13
N SER A 128 0.09 2.25 25.04
CA SER A 128 -1.31 2.46 24.68
C SER A 128 -2.29 1.59 25.47
N GLY A 129 -1.80 0.81 26.45
CA GLY A 129 -2.58 -0.01 27.38
C GLY A 129 -2.88 -1.41 26.88
N TYR A 130 -2.19 -1.89 25.83
CA TYR A 130 -2.25 -3.29 25.45
C TYR A 130 -1.29 -4.13 26.31
N LYS A 131 -1.63 -5.41 26.48
CA LYS A 131 -0.77 -6.40 27.13
C LYS A 131 -0.27 -7.39 26.10
N PHE A 132 1.03 -7.67 26.13
CA PHE A 132 1.61 -8.73 25.32
C PHE A 132 1.04 -10.09 25.74
N ALA A 133 0.62 -10.89 24.76
CA ALA A 133 0.05 -12.21 24.93
C ALA A 133 0.96 -13.25 24.23
N PRO A 134 1.99 -13.77 24.92
CA PRO A 134 2.96 -14.67 24.30
C PRO A 134 2.34 -15.99 23.88
N THR A 135 2.78 -16.50 22.73
CA THR A 135 2.57 -17.91 22.36
C THR A 135 3.49 -18.83 23.15
N ARG A 136 3.25 -20.15 23.12
CA ARG A 136 4.11 -21.16 23.78
C ARG A 136 5.58 -21.15 23.34
N ARG A 137 5.90 -20.52 22.21
CA ARG A 137 7.26 -20.44 21.65
C ARG A 137 7.97 -19.12 21.97
N GLN A 138 7.25 -18.15 22.54
CA GLN A 138 7.77 -16.83 22.87
C GLN A 138 8.11 -16.75 24.36
N GLN A 139 8.99 -15.82 24.69
CA GLN A 139 9.37 -15.56 26.07
C GLN A 139 8.20 -14.91 26.82
N PRO A 140 8.18 -14.97 28.17
CA PRO A 140 7.08 -14.42 28.96
C PRO A 140 6.86 -12.93 28.78
N THR A 141 7.91 -12.18 28.45
CA THR A 141 7.84 -10.73 28.21
C THR A 141 8.09 -10.39 26.74
N PHE A 142 7.56 -9.24 26.32
CA PHE A 142 7.78 -8.73 24.97
C PHE A 142 9.27 -8.48 24.71
N GLU A 143 9.94 -7.82 25.66
CA GLU A 143 11.36 -7.48 25.60
C GLU A 143 12.25 -8.70 25.34
N GLN A 144 12.11 -9.74 26.18
CA GLN A 144 12.86 -10.98 26.03
C GLN A 144 12.58 -11.69 24.70
N SER A 145 11.34 -11.58 24.18
CA SER A 145 10.98 -12.20 22.90
C SER A 145 11.58 -11.46 21.70
N ILE A 146 11.77 -10.14 21.81
CA ILE A 146 12.41 -9.31 20.79
C ILE A 146 13.93 -9.56 20.74
N ASP A 147 14.56 -9.75 21.90
CA ASP A 147 15.98 -10.07 21.99
C ASP A 147 16.29 -11.46 21.40
N ASP A 148 15.50 -12.48 21.74
CA ASP A 148 15.62 -13.83 21.16
C ASP A 148 15.43 -13.82 19.63
N LEU A 149 14.50 -12.99 19.14
CA LEU A 149 14.29 -12.82 17.70
C LEU A 149 15.52 -12.21 17.00
N GLY A 150 16.20 -11.26 17.64
CA GLY A 150 17.44 -10.67 17.13
C GLY A 150 18.56 -11.69 16.92
N LEU A 151 18.52 -12.80 17.66
CA LEU A 151 19.52 -13.88 17.60
C LEU A 151 19.16 -14.99 16.59
N ARG A 152 17.88 -15.13 16.21
CA ARG A 152 17.36 -16.33 15.50
C ARG A 152 16.32 -16.02 14.42
N ALA A 153 16.47 -14.91 13.70
CA ALA A 153 15.58 -14.56 12.60
C ALA A 153 15.44 -15.74 11.62
N SER A 154 14.27 -16.38 11.61
CA SER A 154 13.96 -17.54 10.79
C SER A 154 12.48 -17.54 10.43
N ASN A 155 12.11 -18.16 9.31
CA ASN A 155 10.71 -18.25 8.85
C ASN A 155 9.91 -19.31 9.65
N VAL A 156 9.88 -19.17 10.99
CA VAL A 156 9.24 -20.11 11.92
C VAL A 156 7.73 -20.23 11.68
N TYR A 157 7.14 -19.20 11.06
CA TYR A 157 5.69 -19.10 10.87
C TYR A 157 5.19 -19.79 9.61
N GLY A 158 6.07 -20.26 8.71
CA GLY A 158 5.67 -20.87 7.43
C GLY A 158 4.83 -19.90 6.59
N LEU A 159 5.12 -18.60 6.74
CA LEU A 159 4.45 -17.48 6.09
C LEU A 159 5.52 -16.73 5.32
N PRO A 160 5.47 -16.71 3.98
CA PRO A 160 6.42 -15.94 3.17
C PRO A 160 6.54 -14.49 3.67
N GLY A 161 7.77 -14.02 3.85
CA GLY A 161 8.08 -12.67 4.31
C GLY A 161 7.88 -12.39 5.81
N VAL A 162 7.37 -13.33 6.61
CA VAL A 162 7.13 -13.09 8.05
C VAL A 162 8.30 -13.62 8.89
N CYS A 163 8.91 -12.73 9.67
CA CYS A 163 9.91 -13.08 10.65
C CYS A 163 9.26 -13.52 11.97
N CYS A 164 8.35 -12.69 12.52
CA CYS A 164 7.69 -12.96 13.79
C CYS A 164 6.27 -12.40 13.84
N ILE A 165 5.42 -12.93 14.74
CA ILE A 165 4.11 -12.39 15.06
C ILE A 165 3.99 -12.28 16.59
N PHE A 166 3.70 -11.08 17.07
CA PHE A 166 3.41 -10.79 18.48
C PHE A 166 1.94 -10.41 18.66
N ASP A 167 1.24 -11.08 19.57
CA ASP A 167 -0.15 -10.78 19.88
C ASP A 167 -0.23 -9.82 21.08
N PHE A 168 -1.06 -8.79 20.95
CA PHE A 168 -1.34 -7.80 21.99
C PHE A 168 -2.84 -7.72 22.24
N THR A 169 -3.27 -7.81 23.50
CA THR A 169 -4.69 -7.77 23.86
C THR A 169 -5.00 -6.64 24.84
N LYS A 170 -6.20 -6.07 24.73
CA LYS A 170 -6.70 -5.02 25.61
C LYS A 170 -8.15 -5.28 25.97
N ARG A 171 -8.43 -5.34 27.27
CA ARG A 171 -9.80 -5.49 27.80
C ARG A 171 -10.35 -4.12 28.15
N ILE A 172 -11.56 -3.84 27.67
CA ILE A 172 -12.32 -2.64 27.99
C ILE A 172 -13.64 -3.10 28.59
N ALA A 173 -14.01 -2.56 29.76
CA ALA A 173 -15.23 -2.95 30.45
C ALA A 173 -16.46 -2.82 29.53
N GLY A 174 -17.31 -3.84 29.49
CA GLY A 174 -18.51 -3.87 28.64
C GLY A 174 -18.25 -4.03 27.13
N ARG A 175 -17.00 -4.29 26.70
CA ARG A 175 -16.66 -4.53 25.28
C ARG A 175 -15.96 -5.87 25.08
N GLN A 176 -15.99 -6.37 23.85
CA GLN A 176 -15.16 -7.50 23.44
C GLN A 176 -13.67 -7.15 23.60
N GLU A 177 -12.86 -8.14 23.99
CA GLU A 177 -11.41 -8.00 24.04
C GLU A 177 -10.88 -7.57 22.67
N LEU A 178 -10.10 -6.49 22.65
CA LEU A 178 -9.45 -6.00 21.44
C LEU A 178 -8.13 -6.73 21.26
N LYS A 179 -7.82 -7.10 20.03
CA LYS A 179 -6.57 -7.74 19.66
C LYS A 179 -5.87 -6.96 18.55
N VAL A 180 -4.58 -6.72 18.74
CA VAL A 180 -3.65 -6.17 17.74
C VAL A 180 -2.56 -7.21 17.52
N GLN A 181 -2.31 -7.56 16.27
CA GLN A 181 -1.19 -8.42 15.90
C GLN A 181 -0.08 -7.54 15.32
N LEU A 182 1.14 -7.65 15.85
CA LEU A 182 2.34 -7.05 15.29
C LEU A 182 3.09 -8.11 14.50
N ILE A 183 3.01 -8.03 13.17
CA ILE A 183 3.68 -8.88 12.21
C ILE A 183 4.98 -8.20 11.80
N VAL A 184 6.11 -8.81 12.15
CA VAL A 184 7.44 -8.31 11.79
C VAL A 184 7.82 -8.90 10.43
N ALA A 185 7.99 -8.02 9.44
CA ALA A 185 8.44 -8.39 8.11
C ALA A 185 9.92 -8.76 8.13
N LEU A 186 10.29 -9.77 7.35
CA LEU A 186 11.68 -10.18 7.16
C LEU A 186 12.49 -9.10 6.44
N HIS A 187 11.90 -8.49 5.41
CA HIS A 187 12.52 -7.46 4.57
C HIS A 187 11.64 -6.20 4.51
N ASN A 188 10.47 -6.31 3.88
CA ASN A 188 9.53 -5.21 3.66
C ASN A 188 8.09 -5.66 3.96
N PRO A 189 7.26 -4.86 4.67
CA PRO A 189 5.85 -5.17 4.92
C PRO A 189 5.04 -5.59 3.69
N ILE A 190 5.28 -4.99 2.52
CA ILE A 190 4.53 -5.32 1.29
C ILE A 190 4.80 -6.74 0.80
N GLU A 191 5.98 -7.32 1.09
CA GLU A 191 6.30 -8.72 0.79
C GLU A 191 5.31 -9.67 1.46
N VAL A 192 4.98 -9.39 2.72
CA VAL A 192 4.04 -10.22 3.48
C VAL A 192 2.65 -10.16 2.86
N ILE A 193 2.23 -8.97 2.42
CA ILE A 193 0.92 -8.72 1.81
C ILE A 193 0.81 -9.43 0.45
N LEU A 194 1.83 -9.34 -0.39
CA LEU A 194 1.89 -10.09 -1.66
C LEU A 194 1.97 -11.60 -1.43
N GLY A 195 2.43 -12.04 -0.26
CA GLY A 195 2.42 -13.43 0.20
C GLY A 195 1.11 -13.94 0.78
N PHE A 196 0.05 -13.13 0.78
CA PHE A 196 -1.26 -13.59 1.19
C PHE A 196 -1.80 -14.70 0.27
N HIS A 197 -2.67 -15.51 0.86
CA HIS A 197 -3.29 -16.68 0.25
C HIS A 197 -4.21 -16.36 -0.93
N SER A 198 -4.69 -15.12 -1.05
CA SER A 198 -5.55 -14.69 -2.14
C SER A 198 -5.59 -13.17 -2.30
N THR A 199 -5.97 -12.69 -3.49
CA THR A 199 -5.91 -11.28 -3.87
C THR A 199 -6.85 -10.34 -3.11
N CYS A 200 -8.00 -10.81 -2.60
CA CYS A 200 -8.99 -9.94 -1.93
C CYS A 200 -8.48 -9.27 -0.66
N VAL A 201 -7.42 -9.82 -0.05
CA VAL A 201 -6.79 -9.26 1.17
C VAL A 201 -5.52 -8.49 0.89
N MET A 202 -5.10 -8.37 -0.37
CA MET A 202 -3.89 -7.65 -0.76
C MET A 202 -4.18 -6.15 -0.81
N ASN A 203 -4.39 -5.57 0.38
CA ASN A 203 -4.67 -4.16 0.59
C ASN A 203 -3.77 -3.65 1.72
N ALA A 204 -3.27 -2.43 1.61
CA ALA A 204 -2.38 -1.82 2.60
C ALA A 204 -2.89 -0.44 2.99
N ILE A 205 -2.62 0.01 4.21
CA ILE A 205 -2.91 1.38 4.66
C ILE A 205 -1.67 1.89 5.38
N SER A 206 -0.97 2.83 4.77
CA SER A 206 0.14 3.58 5.38
C SER A 206 -0.39 4.79 6.15
N PHE A 207 0.52 5.62 6.66
CA PHE A 207 0.13 6.88 7.31
C PHE A 207 -0.53 7.87 6.33
N GLU A 208 -0.16 7.86 5.04
CA GLU A 208 -0.60 8.85 4.05
C GLU A 208 -1.57 8.31 2.99
N LYS A 209 -1.58 7.00 2.72
CA LYS A 209 -2.33 6.40 1.61
C LYS A 209 -2.90 5.04 1.98
N ALA A 210 -4.07 4.73 1.45
CA ALA A 210 -4.60 3.37 1.40
C ALA A 210 -4.49 2.82 -0.03
N TYR A 211 -4.07 1.56 -0.16
CA TYR A 211 -3.86 0.86 -1.43
C TYR A 211 -4.73 -0.40 -1.49
N CYS A 212 -5.54 -0.53 -2.55
CA CYS A 212 -6.23 -1.76 -2.91
C CYS A 212 -5.68 -2.26 -4.25
N LEU A 213 -4.98 -3.40 -4.25
CA LEU A 213 -4.20 -3.83 -5.43
C LEU A 213 -5.05 -4.48 -6.53
N PHE A 214 -6.27 -4.90 -6.19
CA PHE A 214 -7.24 -5.54 -7.10
C PHE A 214 -8.66 -5.01 -6.84
N PRO A 215 -8.90 -3.70 -7.00
CA PRO A 215 -10.12 -3.04 -6.54
C PRO A 215 -11.36 -3.55 -7.27
N ARG A 216 -11.30 -3.67 -8.60
CA ARG A 216 -12.44 -4.16 -9.39
C ARG A 216 -12.82 -5.60 -9.01
N ALA A 217 -11.84 -6.50 -8.99
CA ALA A 217 -12.07 -7.90 -8.61
C ALA A 217 -12.61 -8.01 -7.18
N THR A 218 -12.00 -7.29 -6.24
CA THR A 218 -12.26 -7.43 -4.80
C THR A 218 -13.56 -6.75 -4.37
N LEU A 219 -13.78 -5.52 -4.82
CA LEU A 219 -14.80 -4.61 -4.29
C LEU A 219 -16.06 -4.57 -5.16
N GLU A 220 -15.94 -4.74 -6.47
CA GLU A 220 -17.10 -4.76 -7.39
C GLU A 220 -17.59 -6.19 -7.60
N GLU A 221 -16.71 -7.08 -8.07
CA GLU A 221 -17.13 -8.41 -8.53
C GLU A 221 -17.08 -9.51 -7.45
N ARG A 222 -16.59 -9.20 -6.25
CA ARG A 222 -16.42 -10.16 -5.14
C ARG A 222 -15.63 -11.41 -5.56
N HIS A 223 -14.68 -11.25 -6.47
CA HIS A 223 -13.79 -12.30 -6.92
C HIS A 223 -12.43 -12.19 -6.22
N SER A 224 -11.86 -13.35 -5.87
CA SER A 224 -10.50 -13.43 -5.34
C SER A 224 -9.75 -14.56 -5.99
N LEU A 225 -8.58 -14.28 -6.53
CA LEU A 225 -7.69 -15.28 -7.10
C LEU A 225 -6.76 -15.82 -6.01
N ILE A 226 -6.59 -17.14 -5.94
CA ILE A 226 -5.62 -17.78 -5.05
C ILE A 226 -4.21 -17.42 -5.52
N SER A 227 -3.36 -17.06 -4.57
CA SER A 227 -2.02 -16.53 -4.83
C SER A 227 -0.95 -17.15 -3.93
N SER A 228 0.28 -17.17 -4.44
CA SER A 228 1.52 -17.53 -3.75
C SER A 228 2.61 -16.51 -4.06
N THR A 229 3.75 -16.61 -3.39
CA THR A 229 5.00 -15.98 -3.85
C THR A 229 5.96 -17.03 -4.42
N GLN A 230 7.12 -16.58 -4.90
CA GLN A 230 8.26 -17.45 -5.22
C GLN A 230 8.75 -18.31 -4.04
N ALA A 231 8.46 -17.92 -2.80
CA ALA A 231 8.77 -18.71 -1.60
C ALA A 231 7.69 -19.79 -1.31
N GLY A 232 6.66 -19.88 -2.15
CA GLY A 232 5.60 -20.86 -2.03
C GLY A 232 4.34 -20.36 -1.32
N ALA A 233 3.59 -21.31 -0.78
CA ALA A 233 2.27 -21.11 -0.19
C ALA A 233 2.33 -21.03 1.34
N SER A 234 1.56 -20.12 1.93
CA SER A 234 1.29 -20.14 3.37
C SER A 234 0.66 -21.46 3.82
N ARG A 235 1.14 -22.03 4.94
CA ARG A 235 0.52 -23.21 5.58
C ARG A 235 -0.92 -22.96 6.05
N TRP A 236 -1.30 -21.71 6.26
CA TRP A 236 -2.63 -21.30 6.72
C TRP A 236 -3.58 -20.95 5.57
N ARG A 237 -3.16 -21.17 4.32
CA ARG A 237 -3.92 -20.83 3.11
C ARG A 237 -5.35 -21.37 3.15
N ALA A 238 -5.56 -22.63 3.53
CA ALA A 238 -6.89 -23.24 3.53
C ALA A 238 -7.88 -22.52 4.46
N GLN A 239 -7.43 -22.12 5.65
CA GLN A 239 -8.25 -21.42 6.65
C GLN A 239 -8.59 -20.00 6.17
N GLY A 240 -7.60 -19.29 5.58
CA GLY A 240 -7.83 -17.99 4.96
C GLY A 240 -8.88 -18.05 3.86
N ILE A 241 -8.75 -19.01 2.93
CA ILE A 241 -9.72 -19.22 1.84
C ILE A 241 -11.13 -19.48 2.40
N ALA A 242 -11.26 -20.36 3.40
CA ALA A 242 -12.55 -20.64 4.02
C ALA A 242 -13.16 -19.40 4.69
N LYS A 243 -12.34 -18.61 5.40
CA LYS A 243 -12.73 -17.34 6.04
C LYS A 243 -13.32 -16.36 5.03
N TYR A 244 -12.62 -16.07 3.92
CA TYR A 244 -13.08 -15.08 2.95
C TYR A 244 -14.20 -15.60 2.03
N ARG A 245 -14.25 -16.91 1.76
CA ARG A 245 -15.42 -17.53 1.13
C ARG A 245 -16.69 -17.31 1.95
N LYS A 246 -16.63 -17.54 3.27
CA LYS A 246 -17.77 -17.30 4.18
C LYS A 246 -18.21 -15.84 4.20
N ARG A 247 -17.30 -14.90 3.92
CA ARG A 247 -17.60 -13.47 3.85
C ARG A 247 -18.11 -13.01 2.47
N GLY A 248 -18.29 -13.93 1.52
CA GLY A 248 -18.95 -13.65 0.24
C GLY A 248 -18.02 -13.58 -0.97
N TRP A 249 -16.71 -13.82 -0.82
CA TRP A 249 -15.80 -13.84 -1.97
C TRP A 249 -15.82 -15.18 -2.70
N ARG A 250 -15.96 -15.14 -4.03
CA ARG A 250 -15.75 -16.28 -4.91
C ARG A 250 -14.26 -16.52 -5.10
N MET A 251 -13.78 -17.64 -4.57
CA MET A 251 -12.37 -18.01 -4.58
C MET A 251 -12.02 -18.79 -5.85
N HIS A 252 -11.12 -18.25 -6.67
CA HIS A 252 -10.70 -18.82 -7.95
C HIS A 252 -9.31 -19.44 -7.84
N TYR A 253 -9.17 -20.71 -8.22
CA TYR A 253 -7.86 -21.41 -8.27
C TYR A 253 -7.16 -21.28 -9.62
N LYS A 254 -7.92 -20.83 -10.63
CA LYS A 254 -7.47 -20.59 -12.01
C LYS A 254 -8.02 -19.25 -12.44
N LEU A 255 -7.41 -18.66 -13.47
CA LEU A 255 -8.01 -17.48 -14.11
C LEU A 255 -9.42 -17.81 -14.61
N PRO A 256 -10.42 -16.94 -14.37
CA PRO A 256 -11.75 -17.10 -14.94
C PRO A 256 -11.67 -17.14 -16.48
N ILE A 257 -12.42 -18.07 -17.10
CA ILE A 257 -12.42 -18.29 -18.57
C ILE A 257 -12.90 -17.05 -19.33
N SER A 258 -13.69 -16.18 -18.69
CA SER A 258 -14.28 -14.97 -19.26
C SER A 258 -13.37 -13.73 -19.27
N GLU A 259 -12.08 -13.86 -18.96
CA GLU A 259 -11.14 -12.73 -19.04
C GLU A 259 -10.81 -12.39 -20.50
N ASP A 260 -11.68 -11.60 -21.14
CA ASP A 260 -11.37 -10.91 -22.40
C ASP A 260 -10.07 -10.10 -22.24
N GLN A 261 -9.22 -10.10 -23.26
CA GLN A 261 -7.85 -9.57 -23.18
C GLN A 261 -7.79 -8.10 -22.77
N ARG A 262 -8.88 -7.34 -22.99
CA ARG A 262 -8.99 -5.91 -22.69
C ARG A 262 -9.50 -5.57 -21.29
N ASN A 263 -10.12 -6.50 -20.56
CA ASN A 263 -10.82 -6.17 -19.31
C ASN A 263 -10.60 -7.20 -18.18
N ARG A 264 -9.35 -7.64 -18.03
CA ARG A 264 -8.95 -8.67 -17.04
C ARG A 264 -9.07 -8.14 -15.61
N LEU A 265 -9.73 -8.90 -14.75
CA LEU A 265 -9.81 -8.65 -13.31
C LEU A 265 -8.46 -8.86 -12.63
N PHE A 266 -7.72 -9.83 -13.16
CA PHE A 266 -6.41 -10.21 -12.68
C PHE A 266 -5.42 -10.01 -13.86
N GLY A 267 -4.93 -8.78 -14.05
CA GLY A 267 -3.89 -8.52 -15.03
C GLY A 267 -2.57 -9.23 -14.70
N CYS A 268 -1.97 -9.93 -15.67
CA CYS A 268 -0.59 -10.43 -15.56
C CYS A 268 0.41 -9.31 -15.89
N GLY A 269 1.68 -9.55 -15.54
CA GLY A 269 2.79 -8.67 -15.88
C GLY A 269 3.22 -7.79 -14.73
N TRP A 270 3.90 -6.71 -15.06
CA TRP A 270 4.42 -5.75 -14.09
C TRP A 270 3.29 -4.94 -13.44
N ARG A 271 3.41 -4.74 -12.13
CA ARG A 271 2.52 -3.92 -11.32
C ARG A 271 3.33 -2.99 -10.43
N TRP A 272 2.82 -1.79 -10.22
CA TRP A 272 3.25 -0.88 -9.17
C TRP A 272 2.13 -0.78 -8.13
N ILE A 273 2.49 -0.49 -6.89
CA ILE A 273 1.52 -0.40 -5.78
C ILE A 273 0.40 0.62 -6.04
N ASP A 274 0.70 1.65 -6.84
CA ASP A 274 -0.16 2.77 -7.21
C ASP A 274 -0.40 2.89 -8.73
N ASP A 275 -0.24 1.79 -9.48
CA ASP A 275 -0.58 1.80 -10.91
C ASP A 275 -2.08 1.99 -11.20
N GLU A 276 -2.41 2.16 -12.48
CA GLU A 276 -3.79 2.35 -12.98
C GLU A 276 -4.77 1.20 -12.62
N LYS A 277 -4.25 0.05 -12.19
CA LYS A 277 -5.03 -1.13 -11.80
C LYS A 277 -5.22 -1.23 -10.30
N SER A 278 -4.58 -0.35 -9.53
CA SER A 278 -4.75 -0.21 -8.09
C SER A 278 -5.73 0.94 -7.80
N TRP A 279 -6.40 0.87 -6.66
CA TRP A 279 -7.14 2.01 -6.13
C TRP A 279 -6.38 2.58 -4.95
N VAL A 280 -5.93 3.83 -5.10
CA VAL A 280 -5.20 4.56 -4.06
C VAL A 280 -6.06 5.69 -3.54
N ILE A 281 -6.23 5.74 -2.22
CA ILE A 281 -6.95 6.80 -1.53
C ILE A 281 -5.93 7.60 -0.71
N PRO A 282 -5.67 8.88 -1.04
CA PRO A 282 -4.95 9.78 -0.17
C PRO A 282 -5.70 9.95 1.14
N LEU A 283 -5.00 9.85 2.26
CA LEU A 283 -5.56 9.99 3.60
C LEU A 283 -5.25 11.39 4.14
N ASP A 284 -6.17 11.96 4.91
CA ASP A 284 -5.94 13.23 5.60
C ASP A 284 -4.79 13.09 6.60
N THR A 285 -3.73 13.86 6.42
CA THR A 285 -2.54 13.88 7.28
C THR A 285 -2.56 15.02 8.30
N THR A 286 -3.68 15.73 8.44
CA THR A 286 -3.84 16.78 9.46
C THR A 286 -3.62 16.21 10.87
N GLY A 287 -2.72 16.84 11.62
CA GLY A 287 -2.37 16.43 12.98
C GLY A 287 -1.45 15.20 13.08
N ILE A 288 -0.86 14.76 11.96
CA ILE A 288 0.14 13.68 11.95
C ILE A 288 1.54 14.28 11.93
N GLU A 289 2.41 13.79 12.81
CA GLU A 289 3.82 14.12 12.78
C GLU A 289 4.46 13.46 11.54
N PRO A 290 5.15 14.24 10.68
CA PRO A 290 5.78 13.69 9.48
C PRO A 290 6.93 12.72 9.85
N PRO A 291 7.36 11.87 8.91
CA PRO A 291 8.52 11.00 9.13
C PRO A 291 9.74 11.84 9.55
N PRO A 292 10.41 11.51 10.66
CA PRO A 292 11.60 12.24 11.08
C PRO A 292 12.79 11.86 10.20
N SER A 293 13.79 12.75 10.14
CA SER A 293 15.11 12.40 9.62
C SER A 293 15.68 11.20 10.37
N ALA A 294 16.37 10.31 9.65
CA ALA A 294 16.99 9.15 10.26
C ALA A 294 18.15 9.51 11.20
N ASN A 295 18.90 10.56 10.88
CA ASN A 295 19.97 11.15 11.67
C ASN A 295 20.16 12.63 11.26
N LEU A 296 21.14 13.33 11.84
CA LEU A 296 21.39 14.76 11.57
C LEU A 296 21.87 15.05 10.14
N SER A 297 22.40 14.04 9.44
CA SER A 297 22.94 14.16 8.09
C SER A 297 21.90 13.82 7.01
N SER A 298 20.83 13.12 7.38
CA SER A 298 19.75 12.70 6.47
C SER A 298 18.57 13.65 6.46
N LEU A 299 17.96 13.77 5.28
CA LEU A 299 16.69 14.45 5.13
C LEU A 299 15.51 13.53 5.55
N PRO A 300 14.38 14.11 5.97
CA PRO A 300 13.19 13.33 6.29
C PRO A 300 12.55 12.75 5.03
N MET A 301 11.99 11.56 5.15
CA MET A 301 11.20 10.96 4.06
C MET A 301 9.88 11.71 3.88
N GLN A 302 9.45 11.88 2.63
CA GLN A 302 8.16 12.50 2.31
C GLN A 302 7.02 11.48 2.17
N HIS A 303 7.37 10.24 1.79
CA HIS A 303 6.42 9.18 1.48
C HIS A 303 6.76 7.91 2.25
N ASP A 304 5.76 7.06 2.43
CA ASP A 304 5.96 5.74 3.03
C ASP A 304 6.83 4.86 2.11
N PRO A 305 7.82 4.10 2.63
CA PRO A 305 8.70 3.26 1.81
C PRO A 305 7.96 2.31 0.86
N ILE A 306 6.75 1.86 1.21
CA ILE A 306 6.00 0.95 0.34
C ILE A 306 5.52 1.61 -0.95
N SER A 307 5.48 2.95 -1.04
CA SER A 307 4.98 3.68 -2.22
C SER A 307 5.79 3.38 -3.48
N LEU A 308 7.03 2.90 -3.34
CA LEU A 308 7.92 2.57 -4.45
C LEU A 308 7.86 1.09 -4.84
N SER A 309 6.95 0.31 -4.27
CA SER A 309 6.94 -1.14 -4.45
C SER A 309 6.45 -1.54 -5.84
N ASN A 310 7.21 -2.41 -6.51
CA ASN A 310 6.78 -3.06 -7.74
C ASN A 310 7.04 -4.57 -7.73
N TRP A 311 6.21 -5.31 -8.46
CA TRP A 311 6.29 -6.76 -8.56
C TRP A 311 5.76 -7.23 -9.91
N LYS A 312 5.94 -8.51 -10.19
CA LYS A 312 5.42 -9.16 -11.40
C LYS A 312 4.41 -10.24 -11.03
N ILE A 313 3.25 -10.21 -11.67
CA ILE A 313 2.22 -11.23 -11.55
C ILE A 313 2.37 -12.23 -12.69
N LEU A 314 2.65 -13.49 -12.34
CA LEU A 314 2.60 -14.61 -13.27
C LEU A 314 1.41 -15.52 -12.98
N TYR A 315 0.96 -16.23 -14.01
CA TYR A 315 -0.10 -17.23 -13.88
C TYR A 315 0.41 -18.61 -14.22
N ASN A 316 0.16 -19.54 -13.29
CA ASN A 316 0.35 -20.95 -13.52
C ASN A 316 -1.00 -21.65 -13.50
N LYS A 317 -1.32 -22.39 -14.59
CA LYS A 317 -2.59 -23.10 -14.78
C LYS A 317 -2.95 -24.05 -13.63
N GLY A 318 -1.98 -24.51 -12.83
CA GLY A 318 -2.19 -25.37 -11.67
C GLY A 318 -2.06 -24.70 -10.29
N SER A 319 -1.50 -23.49 -10.19
CA SER A 319 -1.11 -22.88 -8.90
C SER A 319 -1.69 -21.48 -8.64
N GLY A 320 -2.53 -20.97 -9.54
CA GLY A 320 -3.11 -19.62 -9.42
C GLY A 320 -2.12 -18.51 -9.78
N ALA A 321 -2.25 -17.37 -9.10
CA ALA A 321 -1.33 -16.25 -9.24
C ALA A 321 -0.02 -16.50 -8.47
N ILE A 322 1.10 -16.10 -9.06
CA ILE A 322 2.40 -16.09 -8.42
C ILE A 322 2.88 -14.64 -8.42
N MET A 323 3.06 -14.08 -7.23
CA MET A 323 3.69 -12.77 -7.02
C MET A 323 5.20 -12.97 -6.99
N LEU A 324 5.88 -12.46 -8.01
CA LEU A 324 7.34 -12.46 -8.11
C LEU A 324 7.86 -11.08 -7.79
N PHE A 325 8.85 -11.01 -6.92
CA PHE A 325 9.48 -9.76 -6.55
C PHE A 325 10.92 -9.96 -6.11
N THR A 326 11.72 -8.91 -6.10
CA THR A 326 13.03 -8.91 -5.45
C THR A 326 13.13 -7.69 -4.56
N SER A 327 13.94 -7.82 -3.52
CA SER A 327 14.18 -6.75 -2.56
C SER A 327 15.60 -6.21 -2.76
N MET A 328 15.74 -4.89 -2.65
CA MET A 328 17.00 -4.16 -2.69
C MET A 328 17.30 -3.64 -1.29
N LYS A 329 18.50 -3.97 -0.81
CA LYS A 329 19.05 -3.51 0.45
C LYS A 329 20.39 -2.85 0.21
N ASP A 330 20.65 -1.75 0.90
CA ASP A 330 21.93 -1.06 0.89
C ASP A 330 22.23 -0.46 2.27
N GLU A 331 23.49 -0.21 2.60
CA GLU A 331 23.91 0.40 3.87
C GLU A 331 23.56 1.90 3.95
N LEU A 332 23.38 2.56 2.79
CA LEU A 332 22.89 3.93 2.72
C LEU A 332 21.36 4.02 2.73
N LEU A 333 20.65 2.89 2.93
CA LEU A 333 19.20 2.85 3.01
C LEU A 333 18.77 2.32 4.37
N ARG A 334 17.88 3.04 5.04
CA ARG A 334 17.21 2.63 6.28
C ARG A 334 16.28 1.46 6.03
N TYR A 335 15.59 1.47 4.89
CA TYR A 335 14.60 0.47 4.51
C TYR A 335 15.09 -0.42 3.37
N GLU A 336 14.56 -1.63 3.34
CA GLU A 336 14.70 -2.52 2.19
C GLU A 336 13.51 -2.30 1.24
N TYR A 337 13.82 -2.03 -0.03
CA TYR A 337 12.83 -1.63 -1.04
C TYR A 337 12.48 -2.78 -1.97
N MET A 338 11.19 -2.98 -2.26
CA MET A 338 10.75 -3.97 -3.24
C MET A 338 10.78 -3.37 -4.65
N LEU A 339 11.96 -3.43 -5.29
CA LEU A 339 12.19 -2.94 -6.64
C LEU A 339 12.63 -4.10 -7.54
N THR A 340 11.69 -4.74 -8.21
CA THR A 340 11.86 -5.99 -8.95
C THR A 340 12.50 -5.82 -10.34
N ASP A 341 12.48 -4.61 -10.90
CA ASP A 341 13.06 -4.34 -12.21
C ASP A 341 14.60 -4.31 -12.14
N ARG A 342 15.26 -5.17 -12.92
CA ARG A 342 16.71 -5.35 -12.86
C ARG A 342 17.48 -4.11 -13.34
N ASP A 343 16.98 -3.43 -14.36
CA ASP A 343 17.68 -2.28 -14.95
C ASP A 343 17.53 -1.06 -14.03
N LEU A 344 16.35 -0.89 -13.43
CA LEU A 344 16.15 0.06 -12.34
C LEU A 344 17.07 -0.24 -11.16
N GLN A 345 17.19 -1.51 -10.74
CA GLN A 345 18.08 -1.87 -9.65
C GLN A 345 19.55 -1.51 -9.97
N LEU A 346 20.01 -1.82 -11.18
CA LEU A 346 21.37 -1.48 -11.62
C LEU A 346 21.61 0.03 -11.61
N TYR A 347 20.64 0.81 -12.11
CA TYR A 347 20.71 2.27 -12.08
C TYR A 347 20.83 2.80 -10.65
N ILE A 348 19.95 2.40 -9.74
CA ILE A 348 19.99 2.84 -8.34
C ILE A 348 21.30 2.42 -7.67
N ASN A 349 21.74 1.17 -7.87
CA ASN A 349 23.00 0.67 -7.30
C ASN A 349 24.22 1.46 -7.77
N GLN A 350 24.23 1.93 -9.02
CA GLN A 350 25.29 2.82 -9.52
C GLN A 350 25.30 4.16 -8.78
N VAL A 351 24.12 4.77 -8.59
CA VAL A 351 23.98 6.03 -7.84
C VAL A 351 24.41 5.87 -6.38
N LEU A 352 23.93 4.82 -5.70
CA LEU A 352 24.32 4.53 -4.32
C LEU A 352 25.82 4.26 -4.20
N SER A 353 26.43 3.58 -5.17
CA SER A 353 27.88 3.35 -5.18
C SER A 353 28.69 4.65 -5.28
N MET A 354 28.20 5.65 -6.03
CA MET A 354 28.84 6.98 -6.08
C MET A 354 28.72 7.70 -4.73
N LYS A 355 27.51 7.72 -4.14
CA LYS A 355 27.26 8.32 -2.82
C LYS A 355 28.08 7.67 -1.71
N LYS A 356 28.28 6.35 -1.74
CA LYS A 356 29.16 5.66 -0.80
C LYS A 356 30.59 6.17 -0.85
N ARG A 357 31.12 6.41 -2.06
CA ARG A 357 32.47 6.97 -2.22
C ARG A 357 32.54 8.40 -1.67
N GLU A 358 31.51 9.19 -1.86
CA GLU A 358 31.41 10.54 -1.28
C GLU A 358 31.40 10.47 0.26
N GLU A 359 30.58 9.61 0.86
CA GLU A 359 30.53 9.42 2.32
C GLU A 359 31.86 8.88 2.87
N GLN A 360 32.54 7.98 2.15
CA GLN A 360 33.88 7.50 2.52
C GLN A 360 34.90 8.64 2.49
N CYS A 361 34.87 9.49 1.47
CA CYS A 361 35.74 10.66 1.37
C CYS A 361 35.47 11.65 2.51
N LYS A 362 34.19 11.92 2.83
CA LYS A 362 33.80 12.76 3.97
C LYS A 362 34.35 12.22 5.28
N LYS A 363 34.23 10.92 5.55
CA LYS A 363 34.75 10.27 6.76
C LYS A 363 36.28 10.33 6.87
N GLN A 364 36.99 10.31 5.73
CA GLN A 364 38.45 10.47 5.71
C GLN A 364 38.90 11.92 5.96
N LEU A 365 38.07 12.90 5.60
CA LEU A 365 38.38 14.34 5.73
C LEU A 365 37.87 14.96 7.04
N LEU A 366 36.76 14.46 7.59
CA LEU A 366 36.11 14.93 8.81
C LEU A 366 36.21 13.83 9.86
N LEU A 367 37.17 13.98 10.78
CA LEU A 367 37.52 13.00 11.82
C LEU A 367 36.39 12.60 12.81
N ASP A 368 35.18 13.17 12.70
CA ASP A 368 34.14 13.08 13.76
C ASP A 368 32.69 12.81 13.29
N SER A 369 32.42 12.44 12.02
CA SER A 369 31.04 12.09 11.61
C SER A 369 30.75 10.60 11.85
N GLU A 370 30.17 10.27 13.01
CA GLU A 370 29.81 8.87 13.36
C GLU A 370 28.72 8.29 12.43
N ASP A 371 27.79 9.12 11.93
CA ASP A 371 26.67 8.66 11.12
C ASP A 371 26.86 8.93 9.62
N SER A 372 26.59 7.91 8.79
CA SER A 372 26.49 8.06 7.33
C SER A 372 25.17 8.72 6.94
N THR A 373 25.19 9.53 5.88
CA THR A 373 23.97 10.07 5.25
C THR A 373 23.17 8.94 4.59
N LEU A 374 21.99 8.63 5.12
CA LEU A 374 21.02 7.75 4.45
C LEU A 374 20.29 8.48 3.32
N CYS A 375 19.89 7.73 2.30
CA CYS A 375 19.40 8.21 1.00
C CYS A 375 17.94 7.79 0.69
N ASP A 376 17.18 7.34 1.70
CA ASP A 376 15.80 6.90 1.51
C ASP A 376 14.89 7.97 0.88
N GLU A 377 15.12 9.24 1.21
CA GLU A 377 14.37 10.38 0.69
C GLU A 377 14.52 10.55 -0.83
N GLN A 378 15.64 10.11 -1.41
CA GLN A 378 15.94 10.24 -2.84
C GLN A 378 15.37 9.10 -3.66
N MET A 379 14.99 7.99 -3.02
CA MET A 379 14.57 6.80 -3.75
C MET A 379 13.38 7.07 -4.68
N ALA A 380 12.43 7.91 -4.26
CA ALA A 380 11.29 8.28 -5.09
C ALA A 380 11.72 9.06 -6.35
N GLU A 381 12.63 10.02 -6.19
CA GLU A 381 13.17 10.80 -7.30
C GLU A 381 13.98 9.92 -8.27
N LEU A 382 14.84 9.04 -7.76
CA LEU A 382 15.63 8.13 -8.58
C LEU A 382 14.74 7.20 -9.43
N VAL A 383 13.68 6.65 -8.83
CA VAL A 383 12.70 5.82 -9.56
C VAL A 383 12.00 6.65 -10.64
N GLN A 384 11.59 7.88 -10.32
CA GLN A 384 10.91 8.76 -11.26
C GLN A 384 11.80 9.15 -12.45
N VAL A 385 13.06 9.53 -12.19
CA VAL A 385 14.04 9.87 -13.23
C VAL A 385 14.27 8.69 -14.17
N TRP A 386 14.45 7.49 -13.61
CA TRP A 386 14.61 6.28 -14.41
C TRP A 386 13.37 5.99 -15.27
N MET A 387 12.17 6.10 -14.70
CA MET A 387 10.92 5.89 -15.43
C MET A 387 10.74 6.88 -16.59
N LEU A 388 11.13 8.15 -16.40
CA LEU A 388 11.04 9.18 -17.44
C LEU A 388 12.01 8.87 -18.59
N ALA A 389 13.25 8.51 -18.27
CA ALA A 389 14.24 8.13 -19.28
C ALA A 389 13.77 6.95 -20.15
N GLN A 390 13.16 5.94 -19.53
CA GLN A 390 12.59 4.79 -20.25
C GLN A 390 11.44 5.18 -21.20
N ARG A 391 10.61 6.17 -20.83
CA ARG A 391 9.52 6.66 -21.71
C ARG A 391 10.06 7.41 -22.92
N GLU A 392 11.12 8.21 -22.74
CA GLU A 392 11.76 8.94 -23.84
C GLU A 392 12.45 8.00 -24.83
N GLU A 393 13.13 6.95 -24.34
CA GLU A 393 13.70 5.90 -25.19
C GLU A 393 12.62 5.19 -26.04
N VAL A 394 11.48 4.84 -25.45
CA VAL A 394 10.36 4.22 -26.18
C VAL A 394 9.73 5.19 -27.18
N ALA A 395 9.60 6.47 -26.84
CA ALA A 395 9.07 7.48 -27.76
C ALA A 395 10.02 7.76 -28.94
N SER A 396 11.33 7.68 -28.72
CA SER A 396 12.36 7.91 -29.75
C SER A 396 12.63 6.70 -30.66
N SER A 397 12.25 5.49 -30.25
CA SER A 397 12.56 4.23 -30.98
C SER A 397 11.52 3.79 -32.01
N GLY A 398 10.39 4.52 -32.18
CA GLY A 398 9.32 4.14 -33.11
C GLY A 398 8.66 2.79 -32.73
N PRO A 399 7.61 2.32 -33.44
CA PRO A 399 6.98 1.04 -33.11
C PRO A 399 8.00 -0.10 -33.32
N PRO A 400 8.12 -1.05 -32.37
CA PRO A 400 9.20 -2.04 -32.42
C PRO A 400 8.98 -3.02 -33.57
N ALA A 401 9.98 -3.15 -34.45
CA ALA A 401 10.14 -4.36 -35.26
C ALA A 401 10.42 -5.53 -34.30
N ALA A 402 9.72 -6.64 -34.50
CA ALA A 402 9.78 -7.80 -33.61
C ALA A 402 11.21 -8.32 -33.44
N GLY A 403 11.70 -8.27 -32.20
CA GLY A 403 12.88 -9.01 -31.75
C GLY A 403 14.21 -8.38 -32.13
N VAL A 404 14.80 -7.64 -31.18
CA VAL A 404 16.22 -7.60 -30.79
C VAL A 404 16.37 -6.39 -29.85
N TYR A 405 16.61 -6.63 -28.55
CA TYR A 405 17.03 -5.54 -27.65
C TYR A 405 18.55 -5.35 -27.82
N SER A 406 18.91 -4.15 -28.25
CA SER A 406 20.29 -3.65 -28.37
C SER A 406 20.82 -3.19 -27.01
N ASN A 407 22.04 -3.57 -26.68
CA ASN A 407 22.78 -3.10 -25.51
C ASN A 407 23.32 -1.69 -25.74
N HIS A 408 22.51 -0.65 -25.53
CA HIS A 408 23.02 0.72 -25.39
C HIS A 408 22.29 1.45 -24.26
N LEU A 409 23.02 1.65 -23.15
CA LEU A 409 22.69 2.64 -22.11
C LEU A 409 22.86 4.05 -22.71
N PRO A 410 21.91 4.99 -22.52
CA PRO A 410 22.13 6.37 -22.89
C PRO A 410 23.14 7.03 -21.95
N ARG A 411 24.05 7.81 -22.52
CA ARG A 411 24.84 8.80 -21.76
C ARG A 411 23.95 10.00 -21.47
N LEU A 412 23.29 10.02 -20.32
CA LEU A 412 22.65 11.23 -19.80
C LEU A 412 23.72 12.10 -19.11
N GLY A 413 23.87 13.34 -19.59
CA GLY A 413 24.75 14.34 -19.00
C GLY A 413 24.24 14.74 -17.61
N LEU A 414 25.03 14.45 -16.58
CA LEU A 414 24.81 14.92 -15.22
C LEU A 414 25.18 16.42 -15.10
N PRO A 415 24.61 17.17 -14.14
CA PRO A 415 25.01 18.54 -13.89
C PRO A 415 26.45 18.59 -13.38
N THR A 416 27.32 19.30 -14.09
CA THR A 416 28.69 19.58 -13.67
C THR A 416 28.66 20.58 -12.52
N VAL A 417 28.96 20.14 -11.30
CA VAL A 417 29.30 21.05 -10.20
C VAL A 417 30.72 21.56 -10.46
N GLN A 418 30.83 22.78 -10.98
CA GLN A 418 32.11 23.49 -11.04
C GLN A 418 32.55 23.85 -9.62
N CYS A 419 33.55 23.14 -9.12
CA CYS A 419 34.31 23.55 -7.95
C CYS A 419 35.27 24.67 -8.38
N SER A 420 34.87 25.93 -8.22
CA SER A 420 35.78 27.07 -8.31
C SER A 420 36.52 27.19 -6.98
N ILE A 421 37.80 26.78 -6.98
CA ILE A 421 38.75 27.11 -5.91
C ILE A 421 39.14 28.58 -6.09
N ALA A 422 38.86 29.39 -5.08
CA ALA A 422 39.57 30.63 -4.78
C ALA A 422 39.64 30.80 -3.26
#